data_AF-A0A223I0P6-F1
#
_entry.id   AF-A0A223I0P6-F1
#
_cell.length_a   1.000
_cell.length_b   1.000
_cell.length_c   1.000
_cell.angle_alpha   90.00
_cell.angle_beta   90.00
_cell.angle_gamma   90.00
#
_symmetry.space_group_name_H-M   'P 1'
#
loop_
_entity.id
_entity.type
_entity.pdbx_description
1 polymer ?
#
loop_
_entity_poly.entity_id
_entity_poly.type
_entity_poly.pdbx_seq_one_letter_code
_entity_poly.pdbx_strand_id
1 'polypeptide(L)'
;MHIKPISIDDRQRINDFIKSRWFSTEMVVGGEIVDMTKLEGFIAYENEEIVGLATYRIKDSECEIMSLDSLKENQGIGTAL
;
A
#
# COMPACT_ATOMS: atom_id res chain seq x y z
N MET A 1 -9.29 14.12 -0.62
CA MET A 1 -8.13 13.20 -0.60
C MET A 1 -6.90 13.86 0.03
N HIS A 2 -6.23 13.18 0.96
CA HIS A 2 -4.96 13.57 1.59
C HIS A 2 -3.99 12.39 1.52
N ILE A 3 -2.74 12.61 1.12
CA ILE A 3 -1.73 11.56 0.99
C ILE A 3 -0.67 11.75 2.07
N LYS A 4 -0.31 10.66 2.74
CA LYS A 4 0.79 10.64 3.71
C LYS A 4 1.59 9.34 3.61
N PRO A 5 2.88 9.34 3.98
CA PRO A 5 3.65 8.11 4.10
C PRO A 5 3.05 7.20 5.17
N ILE A 6 3.27 5.89 5.03
CA ILE A 6 2.91 4.91 6.05
C ILE A 6 3.63 5.24 7.36
N SER A 7 2.87 5.29 8.45
CA SER A 7 3.39 5.49 9.80
C SER A 7 3.06 4.29 10.70
N ILE A 8 3.69 4.25 11.88
CA ILE A 8 3.40 3.22 12.88
C ILE A 8 1.93 3.26 13.35
N ASP A 9 1.35 4.46 13.43
CA ASP A 9 -0.04 4.66 13.87
C ASP A 9 -1.05 4.11 12.87
N ASP A 10 -0.71 4.09 11.58
CA ASP A 10 -1.56 3.55 10.51
C ASP A 10 -1.42 2.02 10.35
N ARG A 11 -0.39 1.41 10.94
CA ARG A 11 0.08 0.08 10.54
C ARG A 11 -0.96 -1.02 10.68
N GLN A 12 -1.70 -1.03 11.80
CA GLN A 12 -2.75 -2.02 12.00
C GLN A 12 -3.84 -1.89 10.94
N ARG A 13 -4.29 -0.67 10.68
CA ARG A 13 -5.34 -0.40 9.68
C ARG A 13 -4.91 -0.78 8.26
N ILE A 14 -3.65 -0.52 7.91
CA ILE A 14 -3.10 -0.91 6.60
C ILE A 14 -3.01 -2.43 6.48
N ASN A 15 -2.56 -3.12 7.54
CA ASN A 15 -2.47 -4.58 7.52
C ASN A 15 -3.86 -5.21 7.32
N ASP A 16 -4.88 -4.67 7.99
CA ASP A 16 -6.27 -5.11 7.82
C ASP A 16 -6.79 -4.78 6.41
N PHE A 17 -6.45 -3.60 5.88
CA PHE A 17 -6.74 -3.23 4.50
C PHE A 17 -6.10 -4.22 3.51
N ILE A 18 -4.80 -4.48 3.62
CA ILE A 18 -4.08 -5.44 2.76
C ILE A 18 -4.74 -6.81 2.83
N LYS A 19 -5.03 -7.34 4.03
CA LYS A 19 -5.74 -8.63 4.19
C LYS A 19 -7.11 -8.60 3.52
N SER A 20 -7.86 -7.51 3.63
CA SER A 20 -9.19 -7.40 3.02
C SER A 20 -9.15 -7.41 1.48
N ARG A 21 -8.04 -6.95 0.89
CA ARG A 21 -7.86 -6.85 -0.57
C ARG A 21 -7.16 -8.07 -1.17
N TRP A 22 -6.17 -8.60 -0.45
CA TRP A 22 -5.23 -9.62 -0.92
C TRP A 22 -5.31 -10.93 -0.12
N PHE A 23 -6.26 -11.06 0.80
CA PHE A 23 -6.53 -12.24 1.67
C PHE A 23 -5.40 -12.65 2.62
N SER A 24 -4.22 -12.08 2.50
CA SER A 24 -3.05 -12.30 3.35
C SER A 24 -2.19 -11.02 3.40
N THR A 25 -1.28 -10.95 4.37
CA THR A 25 -0.18 -9.98 4.37
C THR A 25 1.12 -10.56 3.82
N GLU A 26 1.11 -11.83 3.42
CA GLU A 26 2.21 -12.46 2.70
C GLU A 26 1.92 -12.40 1.20
N MET A 27 2.88 -11.90 0.42
CA MET A 27 2.78 -11.82 -1.03
C MET A 27 3.94 -12.57 -1.67
N VAL A 28 3.68 -13.39 -2.69
CA VAL A 28 4.74 -14.09 -3.43
C VAL A 28 5.10 -13.30 -4.69
N VAL A 29 6.34 -12.81 -4.77
CA VAL A 29 6.85 -12.05 -5.91
C VAL A 29 8.13 -12.70 -6.42
N GLY A 30 8.14 -13.17 -7.67
CA GLY A 30 9.31 -13.83 -8.26
C GLY A 30 9.79 -15.09 -7.50
N GLY A 31 8.89 -15.75 -6.75
CA GLY A 31 9.22 -16.91 -5.90
C GLY A 31 9.70 -16.56 -4.49
N GLU A 32 9.82 -15.28 -4.15
CA GLU A 32 10.11 -14.79 -2.80
C GLU A 32 8.81 -14.50 -2.05
N ILE A 33 8.72 -14.91 -0.77
CA ILE A 33 7.63 -14.49 0.12
C ILE A 33 8.02 -13.16 0.76
N VAL A 34 7.21 -12.12 0.51
CA VAL A 34 7.37 -10.78 1.04
C VAL A 34 6.32 -10.55 2.13
N ASP A 35 6.78 -10.08 3.29
CA ASP A 35 5.93 -9.63 4.39
C ASP A 35 5.48 -8.18 4.15
N MET A 36 4.27 -8.03 3.64
CA MET A 36 3.68 -6.72 3.32
C MET A 36 3.48 -5.84 4.56
N THR A 37 3.46 -6.42 5.77
CA THR A 37 3.36 -5.64 7.02
C THR A 37 4.61 -4.85 7.36
N LYS A 38 5.69 -5.03 6.59
CA LYS A 38 6.97 -4.34 6.79
C LYS A 38 7.27 -3.31 5.71
N LEU A 39 6.56 -3.33 4.59
CA LEU A 39 6.84 -2.43 3.48
C LEU A 39 6.55 -0.97 3.81
N GLU A 40 7.34 -0.09 3.21
CA GLU A 40 7.07 1.34 3.17
C GLU A 40 6.06 1.64 2.06
N GLY A 41 5.54 2.87 2.04
CA GLY A 41 4.51 3.24 1.10
C GLY A 41 3.83 4.56 1.41
N PHE A 42 2.78 4.82 0.65
CA PHE A 42 1.92 5.97 0.79
C PHE A 42 0.46 5.53 0.89
N ILE A 43 -0.32 6.24 1.70
CA ILE A 43 -1.74 6.01 1.91
C ILE A 43 -2.48 7.25 1.43
N ALA A 44 -3.49 7.06 0.60
CA ALA A 44 -4.46 8.09 0.25
C ALA A 44 -5.68 7.93 1.14
N TYR A 45 -5.95 8.94 1.97
CA TYR A 45 -7.14 9.04 2.80
C TYR A 45 -8.18 9.98 2.17
N GLU A 46 -9.45 9.64 2.33
CA GLU A 46 -10.54 10.58 2.17
C GLU A 46 -11.44 10.52 3.40
N ASN A 47 -11.54 11.66 4.10
CA ASN A 47 -12.01 11.70 5.48
C ASN A 47 -11.15 10.76 6.34
N GLU A 48 -11.75 9.75 6.96
CA GLU A 48 -11.02 8.73 7.71
C GLU A 48 -10.81 7.45 6.90
N GLU A 49 -11.30 7.31 5.68
CA GLU A 49 -11.23 6.05 4.93
C GLU A 49 -9.99 5.97 4.02
N ILE A 50 -9.37 4.79 3.98
CA ILE A 50 -8.31 4.48 3.01
C ILE A 50 -8.99 4.36 1.65
N VAL A 51 -8.67 5.26 0.73
CA VAL A 51 -9.15 5.24 -0.67
C VAL A 51 -8.07 4.82 -1.65
N GLY A 52 -6.82 4.75 -1.21
CA GLY A 52 -5.73 4.15 -1.96
C GLY A 52 -4.52 3.83 -1.10
N LEU A 53 -3.70 2.90 -1.59
CA LEU A 53 -2.49 2.44 -0.94
C LEU A 53 -1.46 2.10 -2.03
N ALA A 54 -0.26 2.64 -1.93
CA ALA A 54 0.90 2.18 -2.68
C ALA A 54 1.94 1.68 -1.70
N THR A 55 2.38 0.43 -1.84
CA THR A 55 3.52 -0.11 -1.08
C THR A 55 4.69 -0.29 -2.03
N TYR A 56 5.90 -0.04 -1.54
CA TYR A 56 7.11 -0.21 -2.32
C TYR A 56 8.22 -0.87 -1.50
N ARG A 57 9.20 -1.42 -2.21
CA ARG A 57 10.50 -1.77 -1.64
C ARG A 57 11.62 -1.11 -2.44
N ILE A 58 12.64 -0.66 -1.74
CA ILE A 58 13.90 -0.27 -2.37
C ILE A 58 14.84 -1.46 -2.25
N LYS A 59 15.31 -1.96 -3.39
CA LYS A 59 16.32 -3.01 -3.45
C LYS A 59 17.43 -2.54 -4.38
N ASP A 60 18.65 -2.51 -3.84
CA ASP A 60 19.82 -1.93 -4.51
C ASP A 60 19.59 -0.46 -4.92
N SER A 61 19.38 -0.20 -6.21
CA SER A 61 19.09 1.14 -6.76
C SER A 61 17.75 1.20 -7.49
N GLU A 62 16.88 0.21 -7.26
CA GLU A 62 15.56 0.10 -7.87
C GLU A 62 14.47 0.30 -6.82
N CYS A 63 13.44 1.05 -7.20
CA CYS A 63 12.19 1.16 -6.47
C CYS A 63 11.16 0.27 -7.16
N GLU A 64 10.71 -0.76 -6.47
CA GLU A 64 9.68 -1.66 -6.95
C GLU A 64 8.37 -1.36 -6.22
N ILE A 65 7.33 -1.03 -7.00
CA ILE A 65 5.96 -0.94 -6.48
C ILE A 65 5.47 -2.36 -6.22
N MET A 66 5.24 -2.69 -4.97
CA MET A 66 4.83 -4.01 -4.52
C MET A 66 3.31 -4.19 -4.58
N SER A 67 2.56 -3.14 -4.30
CA SER A 67 1.12 -3.10 -4.51
C SER A 67 0.67 -1.68 -4.81
N LEU A 68 -0.36 -1.55 -5.65
CA LEU A 68 -1.08 -0.30 -5.87
C LEU A 68 -2.57 -0.59 -5.87
N ASP A 69 -3.26 -0.05 -4.87
CA ASP A 69 -4.71 -0.09 -4.71
C ASP A 69 -5.27 1.32 -4.93
N SER A 70 -6.19 1.47 -5.89
CA SER A 70 -6.92 2.71 -6.15
C SER A 70 -8.42 2.41 -6.17
N LEU A 71 -9.12 2.71 -5.06
CA LEU A 71 -10.49 2.22 -4.83
C LEU A 71 -11.57 2.99 -5.58
N LYS A 72 -11.27 4.21 -6.06
CA LYS A 72 -12.20 5.03 -6.84
C LYS A 72 -11.61 5.33 -8.21
N GLU A 73 -12.21 4.74 -9.23
CA GLU A 73 -11.80 4.94 -10.62
C GLU A 73 -11.95 6.40 -11.06
N ASN A 74 -11.11 6.83 -12.00
CA ASN A 74 -11.17 8.16 -12.64
C ASN A 74 -11.05 9.37 -11.68
N GLN A 75 -10.50 9.18 -10.48
CA GLN A 75 -10.28 10.23 -9.48
C GLN A 75 -8.79 10.62 -9.35
N GLY A 76 -7.90 10.03 -10.14
CA GLY A 76 -6.46 10.31 -10.11
C GLY A 76 -5.72 9.76 -8.87
N ILE A 77 -6.35 8.91 -8.06
CA ILE A 77 -5.76 8.35 -6.83
C ILE A 77 -4.45 7.61 -7.14
N GLY A 78 -4.47 6.69 -8.11
CA GLY A 78 -3.28 5.94 -8.51
C GLY A 78 -2.21 6.77 -9.23
N THR A 79 -2.52 7.98 -9.69
CA THR A 79 -1.52 8.91 -10.26
C THR A 79 -0.87 9.78 -9.18
N ALA A 80 -1.62 10.06 -8.10
CA ALA A 80 -1.14 10.87 -6.99
C ALA A 80 -0.29 10.07 -6.00
N LEU A 81 -0.50 8.75 -5.94
CA LEU A 81 0.33 7.78 -5.24
C LEU A 81 1.56 7.42 -6.08
#